data_AF-A0A7C7IK86-F1
#
_entry.id   AF-A0A7C7IK86-F1
#
_cell.length_a   1.000
_cell.length_b   1.000
_cell.length_c   1.000
_cell.angle_alpha   90.00
_cell.angle_beta   90.00
_cell.angle_gamma   90.00
#
_symmetry.space_group_name_H-M   'P 1'
#
loop_
_entity.id
_entity.type
_entity.pdbx_description
1 polymer ?
#
loop_
_entity_poly.entity_id
_entity_poly.type
_entity_poly.pdbx_seq_one_letter_code
_entity_poly.pdbx_strand_id
1 'polypeptide(L)'
;MINLIDSIKHLHPMDVLRTAISTLAAFDDSLDDDSMDSNVKKGLSITTKAPTIVTAHVRLRDGKDPISPDKSLSHASNFLYMLFGVIPDELDAKLIDKDLILHAEHGLNASSFTARVVASTQSDVYSAITAGIACLKGPAHGGAAEGVMKQAQEIGDEKNTTSYVKNLLSSGGRIMGFGHRVYKTADPRALILKIDAKNLSERKGNPKWFGILQSLAHCMEPYEKKGICENVDFWTGAIYNLLDIPDDIFVSIFALARIPGWTAQIAEQFSNNILIRPLLAYVGELDNPYIKIEDRK
;
A
#
# COMPACT_ATOMS: atom_id res chain seq x y z
N MET A 1 2.32 3.16 22.96
CA MET A 1 2.20 3.37 21.49
C MET A 1 2.56 4.79 21.07
N ILE A 2 1.89 5.85 21.54
CA ILE A 2 2.17 7.24 21.11
C ILE A 2 3.65 7.63 21.30
N ASN A 3 4.25 7.37 22.47
CA ASN A 3 5.67 7.66 22.72
C ASN A 3 6.61 6.93 21.75
N LEU A 4 6.27 5.70 21.34
CA LEU A 4 7.03 4.97 20.34
C LEU A 4 6.95 5.70 19.00
N ILE A 5 5.74 6.02 18.53
CA ILE A 5 5.52 6.74 17.26
C ILE A 5 6.27 8.07 17.27
N ASP A 6 6.19 8.85 18.36
CA ASP A 6 6.88 10.13 18.48
C ASP A 6 8.41 9.99 18.40
N SER A 7 8.98 8.95 19.02
CA SER A 7 10.44 8.69 18.96
C SER A 7 10.96 8.36 17.56
N ILE A 8 10.09 7.86 16.68
CA ILE A 8 10.45 7.47 15.29
C ILE A 8 9.72 8.31 14.22
N LYS A 9 9.12 9.45 14.59
CA LYS A 9 8.27 10.25 13.69
C LYS A 9 8.98 10.82 12.46
N HIS A 10 10.31 10.85 12.48
CA HIS A 10 11.15 11.27 11.36
C HIS A 10 11.29 10.21 10.27
N LEU A 11 10.88 8.97 10.53
CA LEU A 11 10.90 7.89 9.54
C LEU A 11 9.73 7.99 8.56
N HIS A 12 9.84 7.24 7.46
CA HIS A 12 8.77 7.08 6.49
C HIS A 12 7.51 6.47 7.14
N PRO A 13 6.28 6.91 6.79
CA PRO A 13 5.05 6.38 7.38
C PRO A 13 4.92 4.85 7.37
N MET A 14 5.31 4.20 6.28
CA MET A 14 5.37 2.72 6.20
C MET A 14 6.33 2.06 7.22
N ASP A 15 7.46 2.70 7.55
CA ASP A 15 8.39 2.17 8.56
C ASP A 15 7.82 2.34 9.98
N VAL A 16 7.14 3.46 10.24
CA VAL A 16 6.43 3.70 11.51
C VAL A 16 5.29 2.70 11.67
N LEU A 17 4.47 2.51 10.64
CA LEU A 17 3.38 1.54 10.62
C LEU A 17 3.91 0.12 10.88
N ARG A 18 4.95 -0.32 10.15
CA ARG A 18 5.57 -1.64 10.35
C ARG A 18 6.03 -1.84 11.80
N THR A 19 6.75 -0.88 12.37
CA THR A 19 7.26 -0.95 13.74
C THR A 19 6.13 -0.96 14.78
N ALA A 20 5.11 -0.13 14.58
CA ALA A 20 3.97 -0.04 15.49
C ALA A 20 3.12 -1.32 15.46
N ILE A 21 2.86 -1.91 14.28
CA ILE A 21 2.15 -3.18 14.15
C ILE A 21 2.93 -4.32 14.82
N SER A 22 4.23 -4.41 14.59
CA SER A 22 5.08 -5.39 15.29
C SER A 22 5.01 -5.23 16.81
N THR A 23 4.96 -3.99 17.31
CA THR A 23 4.85 -3.71 18.75
C THR A 23 3.51 -4.15 19.34
N LEU A 24 2.41 -4.15 18.57
CA LEU A 24 1.10 -4.57 19.08
C LEU A 24 1.07 -6.02 19.55
N ALA A 25 1.92 -6.89 18.99
CA ALA A 25 2.05 -8.29 19.41
C ALA A 25 2.37 -8.42 20.90
N ALA A 26 3.19 -7.52 21.44
CA ALA A 26 3.60 -7.54 22.85
C ALA A 26 2.47 -7.18 23.84
N PHE A 27 1.32 -6.75 23.33
CA PHE A 27 0.15 -6.36 24.13
C PHE A 27 -1.07 -7.25 23.86
N ASP A 28 -0.89 -8.36 23.14
CA ASP A 28 -1.96 -9.29 22.82
C ASP A 28 -1.81 -10.58 23.63
N ASP A 29 -2.69 -10.76 24.61
CA ASP A 29 -2.71 -11.96 25.46
C ASP A 29 -3.12 -13.23 24.68
N SER A 30 -3.67 -13.08 23.47
CA SER A 30 -4.06 -14.17 22.57
C SER A 30 -3.05 -14.42 21.45
N LEU A 31 -1.82 -13.93 21.60
CA LEU A 31 -0.76 -14.02 20.58
C LEU A 31 -0.58 -15.46 20.07
N ASP A 32 -0.47 -16.42 20.98
CA ASP A 32 -0.20 -17.85 20.69
C ASP A 32 -1.46 -18.66 20.30
N ASP A 33 -2.65 -18.04 20.29
CA ASP A 33 -3.89 -18.72 19.84
C ASP A 33 -4.04 -18.57 18.32
N ASP A 34 -3.65 -19.60 17.58
CA ASP A 34 -3.71 -19.65 16.12
C ASP A 34 -5.06 -20.14 15.55
N SER A 35 -6.11 -20.23 16.38
CA SER A 35 -7.44 -20.57 15.88
C SER A 35 -7.94 -19.52 14.88
N MET A 36 -8.78 -19.95 13.92
CA MET A 36 -9.42 -19.06 12.93
C MET A 36 -10.08 -17.85 13.61
N ASP A 37 -10.87 -18.09 14.65
CA ASP A 37 -11.60 -17.04 15.36
C ASP A 37 -10.66 -16.05 16.05
N SER A 38 -9.59 -16.54 16.68
CA SER A 38 -8.57 -15.69 17.29
C SER A 38 -7.84 -14.87 16.23
N ASN A 39 -7.39 -15.49 15.14
CA ASN A 39 -6.68 -14.81 14.06
C ASN A 39 -7.53 -13.74 13.37
N VAL A 40 -8.84 -13.99 13.17
CA VAL A 40 -9.78 -12.99 12.66
C VAL A 40 -9.95 -11.83 13.64
N LYS A 41 -10.06 -12.09 14.97
CA LYS A 41 -10.14 -11.04 15.99
C LYS A 41 -8.85 -10.20 16.06
N LYS A 42 -7.69 -10.83 15.99
CA LYS A 42 -6.38 -10.16 15.93
C LYS A 42 -6.28 -9.27 14.69
N GLY A 43 -6.63 -9.78 13.51
CA GLY A 43 -6.67 -9.00 12.28
C GLY A 43 -7.68 -7.84 12.31
N LEU A 44 -8.87 -8.04 12.89
CA LEU A 44 -9.83 -6.95 13.13
C LEU A 44 -9.28 -5.89 14.08
N SER A 45 -8.59 -6.31 15.15
CA SER A 45 -7.93 -5.38 16.05
C SER A 45 -6.84 -4.57 15.33
N ILE A 46 -6.07 -5.18 14.43
CA ILE A 46 -5.04 -4.48 13.67
C ILE A 46 -5.71 -3.51 12.67
N THR A 47 -6.74 -3.96 11.95
CA THR A 47 -7.52 -3.14 11.00
C THR A 47 -8.06 -1.88 11.66
N THR A 48 -8.56 -1.98 12.90
CA THR A 48 -9.13 -0.84 13.63
C THR A 48 -8.08 0.10 14.24
N LYS A 49 -6.90 -0.41 14.62
CA LYS A 49 -5.82 0.38 15.24
C LYS A 49 -4.87 1.02 14.23
N ALA A 50 -4.69 0.42 13.06
CA ALA A 50 -3.73 0.88 12.06
C ALA A 50 -4.00 2.31 11.54
N PRO A 51 -5.26 2.73 11.27
CA PRO A 51 -5.54 4.11 10.88
C PRO A 51 -5.11 5.12 11.95
N THR A 52 -5.36 4.83 13.23
CA THR A 52 -4.93 5.67 14.35
C THR A 52 -3.42 5.78 14.45
N ILE A 53 -2.67 4.72 14.13
CA ILE A 53 -1.20 4.76 14.07
C ILE A 53 -0.73 5.72 12.97
N VAL A 54 -1.29 5.59 11.76
CA VAL A 54 -0.92 6.43 10.60
C VAL A 54 -1.26 7.89 10.86
N THR A 55 -2.47 8.21 11.33
CA THR A 55 -2.88 9.59 11.58
C THR A 55 -2.15 10.20 12.77
N ALA A 56 -1.88 9.44 13.84
CA ALA A 56 -1.05 9.91 14.95
C ALA A 56 0.37 10.26 14.48
N HIS A 57 0.97 9.43 13.60
CA HIS A 57 2.30 9.71 13.04
C HIS A 57 2.32 11.04 12.27
N VAL A 58 1.37 11.23 11.35
CA VAL A 58 1.26 12.49 10.57
C VAL A 58 1.16 13.69 11.49
N ARG A 59 0.28 13.62 12.50
CA ARG A 59 0.04 14.74 13.41
C ARG A 59 1.25 15.07 14.27
N LEU A 60 1.90 14.05 14.83
CA LEU A 60 3.10 14.25 15.66
C LEU A 60 4.25 14.86 14.85
N ARG A 61 4.38 14.50 13.56
CA ARG A 61 5.37 15.09 12.65
C ARG A 61 5.06 16.56 12.33
N ASP A 62 3.79 16.92 12.26
CA ASP A 62 3.31 18.30 12.12
C ASP A 62 3.38 19.13 13.41
N GLY A 63 3.84 18.55 14.53
CA GLY A 63 3.83 19.21 15.84
C GLY A 63 2.43 19.38 16.44
N LYS A 64 1.47 18.56 16.00
CA LYS A 64 0.09 18.54 16.48
C LYS A 64 -0.14 17.31 17.38
N ASP A 65 -1.01 17.46 18.37
CA ASP A 65 -1.42 16.32 19.21
C ASP A 65 -2.27 15.31 18.40
N PRO A 66 -2.07 13.99 18.56
CA PRO A 66 -2.93 12.97 17.98
C PRO A 66 -4.40 13.15 18.38
N ILE A 67 -5.31 12.84 17.46
CA ILE A 67 -6.75 12.88 17.72
C ILE A 67 -7.25 11.47 18.05
N SER A 68 -8.06 11.37 19.10
CA SER A 68 -8.67 10.10 19.49
C SER A 68 -9.76 9.67 18.49
N PRO A 69 -9.93 8.37 18.22
CA PRO A 69 -11.00 7.89 17.35
C PRO A 69 -12.39 8.28 17.86
N ASP A 70 -13.28 8.68 16.95
CA ASP A 70 -14.70 8.87 17.22
C ASP A 70 -15.49 7.62 16.83
N LYS A 71 -16.13 6.99 17.82
CA LYS A 71 -16.89 5.74 17.64
C LYS A 71 -18.22 5.93 16.91
N SER A 72 -18.69 7.17 16.73
CA SER A 72 -19.90 7.48 15.98
C SER A 72 -19.68 7.58 14.47
N LEU A 73 -18.42 7.71 14.04
CA LEU A 73 -18.04 7.83 12.63
C LEU A 73 -17.79 6.47 11.99
N SER A 74 -18.02 6.36 10.68
CA SER A 74 -17.57 5.21 9.90
C SER A 74 -16.05 5.10 9.88
N HIS A 75 -15.50 3.95 9.49
CA HIS A 75 -14.05 3.73 9.47
C HIS A 75 -13.30 4.76 8.62
N ALA A 76 -13.78 5.01 7.39
CA ALA A 76 -13.22 6.02 6.48
C ALA A 76 -13.42 7.46 6.99
N SER A 77 -14.60 7.78 7.53
CA SER A 77 -14.87 9.10 8.09
C SER A 77 -13.98 9.39 9.31
N ASN A 78 -13.82 8.41 10.19
CA ASN A 78 -12.94 8.49 11.34
C ASN A 78 -11.46 8.63 10.94
N PHE A 79 -11.01 7.98 9.86
CA PHE A 79 -9.65 8.17 9.34
C PHE A 79 -9.40 9.63 8.93
N LEU A 80 -10.27 10.21 8.11
CA LEU A 80 -10.15 11.61 7.69
C LEU A 80 -10.30 12.59 8.88
N TYR A 81 -11.21 12.30 9.80
CA TYR A 81 -11.38 13.06 11.03
C TYR A 81 -10.11 13.06 11.89
N MET A 82 -9.52 11.88 12.13
CA MET A 82 -8.28 11.81 12.90
C MET A 82 -7.10 12.45 12.16
N LEU A 83 -7.09 12.46 10.83
CA LEU A 83 -6.05 13.10 10.03
C LEU A 83 -6.13 14.64 10.11
N PHE A 84 -7.30 15.20 9.78
CA PHE A 84 -7.49 16.64 9.61
C PHE A 84 -8.03 17.37 10.84
N GLY A 85 -8.67 16.65 11.76
CA GLY A 85 -9.29 17.19 12.97
C GLY A 85 -10.65 17.84 12.78
N VAL A 86 -11.27 17.65 11.62
CA VAL A 86 -12.63 18.09 11.30
C VAL A 86 -13.41 16.92 10.74
N ILE A 87 -14.72 16.86 10.99
CA ILE A 87 -15.58 15.85 10.38
C ILE A 87 -15.56 16.06 8.86
N PRO A 88 -15.21 15.04 8.06
CA PRO A 88 -15.08 15.19 6.61
C PRO A 88 -16.44 15.38 5.94
N ASP A 89 -16.42 15.90 4.72
CA ASP A 89 -17.58 15.85 3.82
C ASP A 89 -17.99 14.39 3.58
N GLU A 90 -19.30 14.13 3.52
CA GLU A 90 -19.83 12.77 3.42
C GLU A 90 -19.38 12.08 2.11
N LEU A 91 -19.27 12.85 1.02
CA LEU A 91 -18.82 12.29 -0.26
C LEU A 91 -17.32 11.98 -0.24
N ASP A 92 -16.51 12.78 0.45
CA ASP A 92 -15.08 12.49 0.63
C ASP A 92 -14.88 11.23 1.48
N ALA A 93 -15.63 11.08 2.57
CA ALA A 93 -15.61 9.88 3.38
C ALA A 93 -16.05 8.62 2.61
N LYS A 94 -17.12 8.70 1.81
CA LYS A 94 -17.57 7.60 0.94
C LYS A 94 -16.53 7.23 -0.12
N LEU A 95 -15.78 8.21 -0.62
CA LEU A 95 -14.73 7.95 -1.60
C LEU A 95 -13.55 7.20 -0.98
N ILE A 96 -13.11 7.59 0.21
CA ILE A 96 -12.09 6.83 0.95
C ILE A 96 -12.61 5.42 1.30
N ASP A 97 -13.85 5.28 1.73
CA ASP A 97 -14.45 3.96 2.01
C ASP A 97 -14.42 3.05 0.78
N LYS A 98 -14.79 3.59 -0.38
CA LYS A 98 -14.70 2.88 -1.66
C LYS A 98 -13.25 2.50 -2.00
N ASP A 99 -12.29 3.40 -1.82
CA ASP A 99 -10.87 3.08 -2.07
C ASP A 99 -10.39 1.93 -1.18
N LEU A 100 -10.72 1.97 0.12
CA LEU A 100 -10.39 0.89 1.07
C LEU A 100 -10.98 -0.45 0.60
N ILE A 101 -12.21 -0.47 0.09
CA ILE A 101 -12.84 -1.68 -0.45
C ILE A 101 -12.10 -2.19 -1.70
N LEU A 102 -11.76 -1.30 -2.64
CA LEU A 102 -11.07 -1.68 -3.89
C LEU A 102 -9.64 -2.19 -3.63
N HIS A 103 -9.03 -1.78 -2.53
CA HIS A 103 -7.72 -2.25 -2.10
C HIS A 103 -7.78 -3.40 -1.10
N ALA A 104 -8.97 -3.86 -0.66
CA ALA A 104 -9.10 -4.79 0.46
C ALA A 104 -8.39 -6.14 0.26
N GLU A 105 -8.54 -6.74 -0.92
CA GLU A 105 -7.99 -8.05 -1.26
C GLU A 105 -7.67 -8.12 -2.76
N HIS A 106 -6.59 -8.83 -3.12
CA HIS A 106 -6.19 -8.96 -4.52
C HIS A 106 -5.43 -10.27 -4.81
N GLY A 107 -5.99 -11.38 -4.33
CA GLY A 107 -5.39 -12.70 -4.43
C GLY A 107 -3.98 -12.77 -3.84
N LEU A 108 -3.19 -13.72 -4.35
CA LEU A 108 -1.84 -14.00 -3.89
C LEU A 108 -0.79 -13.05 -4.50
N ASN A 109 -1.03 -11.74 -4.39
CA ASN A 109 -0.04 -10.70 -4.71
C ASN A 109 1.19 -10.83 -3.79
N ALA A 110 2.28 -10.11 -4.09
CA ALA A 110 3.55 -10.24 -3.39
C ALA A 110 3.41 -10.14 -1.85
N SER A 111 2.73 -9.10 -1.35
CA SER A 111 2.53 -8.92 0.09
C SER A 111 1.65 -9.98 0.74
N SER A 112 0.58 -10.43 0.06
CA SER A 112 -0.27 -11.52 0.55
C SER A 112 0.49 -12.84 0.57
N PHE A 113 1.31 -13.12 -0.46
CA PHE A 113 2.17 -14.29 -0.51
C PHE A 113 3.21 -14.27 0.61
N THR A 114 3.87 -13.13 0.84
CA THR A 114 4.82 -12.97 1.95
C THR A 114 4.16 -13.23 3.31
N ALA A 115 2.96 -12.69 3.55
CA ALA A 115 2.21 -12.98 4.77
C ALA A 115 1.91 -14.47 4.93
N ARG A 116 1.52 -15.17 3.85
CA ARG A 116 1.32 -16.63 3.88
C ARG A 116 2.60 -17.42 4.11
N VAL A 117 3.73 -16.99 3.56
CA VAL A 117 5.02 -17.65 3.81
C VAL A 117 5.34 -17.62 5.31
N VAL A 118 5.18 -16.47 5.96
CA VAL A 118 5.39 -16.34 7.42
C VAL A 118 4.37 -17.17 8.20
N ALA A 119 3.09 -17.09 7.87
CA ALA A 119 2.07 -17.92 8.50
C ALA A 119 2.33 -19.42 8.32
N SER A 120 2.91 -19.84 7.18
CA SER A 120 3.18 -21.25 6.90
C SER A 120 4.20 -21.88 7.86
N THR A 121 5.03 -21.05 8.51
CA THR A 121 5.96 -21.48 9.55
C THR A 121 5.32 -21.54 10.94
N GLN A 122 4.00 -21.31 11.05
CA GLN A 122 3.27 -21.14 12.32
C GLN A 122 3.75 -19.92 13.12
N SER A 123 4.13 -18.84 12.43
CA SER A 123 4.40 -17.55 13.06
C SER A 123 3.10 -16.74 13.17
N ASP A 124 3.01 -15.90 14.19
CA ASP A 124 1.81 -15.17 14.57
C ASP A 124 1.32 -14.14 13.51
N VAL A 125 0.05 -13.75 13.62
CA VAL A 125 -0.62 -12.79 12.73
C VAL A 125 0.09 -11.43 12.66
N TYR A 126 0.66 -10.93 13.76
CA TYR A 126 1.37 -9.65 13.76
C TYR A 126 2.67 -9.75 12.97
N SER A 127 3.43 -10.84 13.12
CA SER A 127 4.63 -11.13 12.34
C SER A 127 4.30 -11.24 10.84
N ALA A 128 3.24 -11.98 10.49
CA ALA A 128 2.81 -12.14 9.10
C ALA A 128 2.34 -10.82 8.46
N ILE A 129 1.53 -10.02 9.15
CA ILE A 129 1.12 -8.69 8.67
C ILE A 129 2.30 -7.73 8.59
N THR A 130 3.21 -7.75 9.56
CA THR A 130 4.44 -6.94 9.54
C THR A 130 5.28 -7.24 8.30
N ALA A 131 5.41 -8.52 7.93
CA ALA A 131 6.09 -8.93 6.71
C ALA A 131 5.33 -8.50 5.45
N GLY A 132 4.00 -8.58 5.45
CA GLY A 132 3.14 -8.05 4.40
C GLY A 132 3.35 -6.55 4.16
N ILE A 133 3.38 -5.74 5.23
CA ILE A 133 3.68 -4.30 5.19
C ILE A 133 5.08 -4.04 4.62
N ALA A 134 6.09 -4.80 5.09
CA ALA A 134 7.46 -4.67 4.61
C ALA A 134 7.59 -4.99 3.11
N CYS A 135 6.85 -5.99 2.62
CA CYS A 135 6.77 -6.30 1.19
C CYS A 135 6.03 -5.21 0.41
N LEU A 136 4.89 -4.72 0.91
CA LEU A 136 4.08 -3.69 0.26
C LEU A 136 4.83 -2.36 0.10
N LYS A 137 5.70 -2.00 1.05
CA LYS A 137 6.55 -0.81 0.98
C LYS A 137 7.40 -0.73 -0.29
N GLY A 138 7.75 -1.87 -0.91
CA GLY A 138 8.60 -1.90 -2.10
C GLY A 138 8.02 -1.08 -3.26
N PRO A 139 8.84 -0.30 -4.00
CA PRO A 139 8.36 0.57 -5.09
C PRO A 139 7.79 -0.21 -6.29
N ALA A 140 8.14 -1.49 -6.43
CA ALA A 140 7.58 -2.38 -7.44
C ALA A 140 6.24 -3.03 -7.03
N HIS A 141 5.73 -2.69 -5.84
CA HIS A 141 4.45 -3.16 -5.30
C HIS A 141 3.59 -1.95 -4.89
N GLY A 142 3.43 -1.66 -3.59
CA GLY A 142 2.55 -0.58 -3.13
C GLY A 142 3.06 0.83 -3.39
N GLY A 143 4.38 1.02 -3.51
CA GLY A 143 5.00 2.34 -3.77
C GLY A 143 4.64 2.99 -5.11
N ALA A 144 3.82 2.35 -5.94
CA ALA A 144 3.42 2.88 -7.23
C ALA A 144 2.53 4.13 -7.12
N ALA A 145 1.64 4.22 -6.13
CA ALA A 145 0.73 5.36 -5.95
C ALA A 145 1.48 6.68 -5.68
N GLU A 146 2.49 6.65 -4.81
CA GLU A 146 3.41 7.79 -4.59
C GLU A 146 4.16 8.16 -5.87
N GLY A 147 4.62 7.14 -6.61
CA GLY A 147 5.29 7.32 -7.90
C GLY A 147 4.40 7.99 -8.96
N VAL A 148 3.10 7.71 -8.96
CA VAL A 148 2.14 8.34 -9.88
C VAL A 148 2.00 9.82 -9.62
N MET A 149 1.86 10.27 -8.36
CA MET A 149 1.76 11.70 -8.11
C MET A 149 3.09 12.43 -8.34
N LYS A 150 4.22 11.79 -8.01
CA LYS A 150 5.54 12.31 -8.36
C LYS A 150 5.70 12.51 -9.87
N GLN A 151 5.29 11.54 -10.68
CA GLN A 151 5.36 11.65 -12.15
C GLN A 151 4.47 12.80 -12.66
N ALA A 152 3.27 12.98 -12.08
CA ALA A 152 2.36 14.05 -12.47
C ALA A 152 2.94 15.43 -12.12
N GLN A 153 3.59 15.54 -10.96
CA GLN A 153 4.31 16.76 -10.53
C GLN A 153 5.52 17.07 -11.43
N GLU A 154 6.29 16.06 -11.83
CA GLU A 154 7.42 16.19 -12.77
C GLU A 154 6.98 16.62 -14.18
N ILE A 155 5.84 16.10 -14.66
CA ILE A 155 5.23 16.53 -15.93
C ILE A 155 4.81 18.00 -15.85
N GLY A 156 4.17 18.40 -14.75
CA GLY A 156 3.83 19.78 -14.40
C GLY A 156 2.69 20.41 -15.21
N ASP A 157 2.60 20.14 -16.51
CA ASP A 157 1.59 20.61 -17.45
C ASP A 157 1.26 19.50 -18.48
N GLU A 158 -0.02 19.37 -18.84
CA GLU A 158 -0.51 18.35 -19.77
C GLU A 158 0.26 18.30 -21.09
N LYS A 159 0.73 19.45 -21.60
CA LYS A 159 1.46 19.57 -22.86
C LYS A 159 2.82 18.87 -22.84
N ASN A 160 3.40 18.67 -21.64
CA ASN A 160 4.70 18.02 -21.46
C ASN A 160 4.58 16.49 -21.39
N THR A 161 3.36 15.94 -21.34
CA THR A 161 3.16 14.52 -21.07
C THR A 161 3.76 13.63 -22.16
N THR A 162 3.55 13.97 -23.43
CA THR A 162 4.08 13.22 -24.57
C THR A 162 5.61 13.13 -24.55
N SER A 163 6.30 14.24 -24.27
CA SER A 163 7.76 14.28 -24.22
C SER A 163 8.29 13.51 -23.02
N TYR A 164 7.64 13.63 -21.86
CA TYR A 164 7.97 12.88 -20.64
C TYR A 164 7.90 11.35 -20.89
N VAL A 165 6.76 10.86 -21.41
CA VAL A 165 6.56 9.43 -21.68
C VAL A 165 7.60 8.90 -22.66
N LYS A 166 7.82 9.61 -23.76
CA LYS A 166 8.81 9.23 -24.77
C LYS A 166 10.21 9.12 -24.17
N ASN A 167 10.64 10.13 -23.44
CA ASN A 167 11.97 10.18 -22.84
C ASN A 167 12.16 9.06 -21.82
N LEU A 168 11.20 8.89 -20.90
CA LEU A 168 11.30 7.88 -19.85
C LEU A 168 11.37 6.46 -20.44
N LEU A 169 10.49 6.12 -21.36
CA LEU A 169 10.48 4.80 -21.99
C LEU A 169 11.73 4.55 -22.85
N SER A 170 12.24 5.57 -23.56
CA SER A 170 13.48 5.44 -24.34
C SER A 170 14.73 5.18 -23.48
N SER A 171 14.71 5.63 -22.22
CA SER A 171 15.76 5.38 -21.24
C SER A 171 15.63 4.04 -20.50
N GLY A 172 14.62 3.22 -20.83
CA GLY A 172 14.32 1.97 -20.13
C GLY A 172 13.52 2.13 -18.83
N GLY A 173 13.06 3.35 -18.54
CA GLY A 173 12.18 3.64 -17.41
C GLY A 173 10.78 3.06 -17.59
N ARG A 174 9.97 3.14 -16.52
CA ARG A 174 8.59 2.63 -16.50
C ARG A 174 7.64 3.74 -16.03
N ILE A 175 6.46 3.81 -16.64
CA ILE A 175 5.40 4.71 -16.19
C ILE A 175 4.72 4.08 -14.98
N MET A 176 4.65 4.82 -13.88
CA MET A 176 4.03 4.35 -12.64
C MET A 176 2.51 4.31 -12.80
N GLY A 177 1.87 3.31 -12.18
CA GLY A 177 0.44 3.03 -12.34
C GLY A 177 0.07 2.30 -13.64
N PHE A 178 1.06 1.80 -14.40
CA PHE A 178 0.83 0.98 -15.59
C PHE A 178 1.42 -0.42 -15.46
N GLY A 179 0.71 -1.39 -16.05
CA GLY A 179 1.09 -2.78 -16.09
C GLY A 179 0.67 -3.54 -14.84
N HIS A 180 0.36 -4.81 -15.05
CA HIS A 180 -0.08 -5.70 -13.98
C HIS A 180 0.37 -7.14 -14.26
N ARG A 181 0.70 -7.89 -13.20
CA ARG A 181 1.14 -9.28 -13.34
C ARG A 181 0.02 -10.15 -13.92
N VAL A 182 -1.18 -10.04 -13.33
CA VAL A 182 -2.40 -10.77 -13.71
C VAL A 182 -3.16 -10.09 -14.86
N TYR A 183 -3.69 -8.88 -14.67
CA TYR A 183 -4.42 -8.18 -15.72
C TYR A 183 -3.53 -7.90 -16.95
N LYS A 184 -4.08 -8.23 -18.13
CA LYS A 184 -3.56 -7.87 -19.46
C LYS A 184 -4.52 -6.95 -20.22
N THR A 185 -5.50 -6.42 -19.48
CA THR A 185 -6.52 -5.47 -19.89
C THR A 185 -6.67 -4.44 -18.76
N ALA A 186 -7.56 -3.47 -18.91
CA ALA A 186 -7.84 -2.47 -17.88
C ALA A 186 -8.18 -3.13 -16.53
N ASP A 187 -7.54 -2.67 -15.46
CA ASP A 187 -7.90 -3.05 -14.09
C ASP A 187 -9.31 -2.52 -13.80
N PRO A 188 -10.28 -3.38 -13.44
CA PRO A 188 -11.64 -2.95 -13.19
C PRO A 188 -11.73 -1.89 -12.07
N ARG A 189 -10.80 -1.90 -11.12
CA ARG A 189 -10.74 -0.93 -10.03
C ARG A 189 -10.26 0.44 -10.52
N ALA A 190 -9.30 0.46 -11.45
CA ALA A 190 -8.83 1.69 -12.08
C ALA A 190 -9.97 2.38 -12.84
N LEU A 191 -10.82 1.62 -13.54
CA LEU A 191 -11.99 2.16 -14.24
C LEU A 191 -12.99 2.85 -13.28
N ILE A 192 -13.23 2.24 -12.12
CA ILE A 192 -14.10 2.81 -11.08
C ILE A 192 -13.49 4.12 -10.55
N LEU A 193 -12.22 4.07 -10.14
CA LEU A 193 -11.54 5.22 -9.54
C LEU A 193 -11.31 6.36 -10.53
N LYS A 194 -11.18 6.09 -11.83
CA LYS A 194 -11.10 7.13 -12.86
C LYS A 194 -12.32 8.04 -12.85
N ILE A 195 -13.52 7.45 -12.75
CA ILE A 195 -14.78 8.19 -12.69
C ILE A 195 -14.82 9.03 -11.42
N ASP A 196 -14.44 8.45 -10.29
CA ASP A 196 -14.42 9.14 -9.01
C ASP A 196 -13.39 10.28 -8.98
N ALA A 197 -12.18 10.07 -9.51
CA ALA A 197 -11.14 11.09 -9.62
C ALA A 197 -11.61 12.27 -10.47
N LYS A 198 -12.29 12.01 -11.60
CA LYS A 198 -12.88 13.05 -12.44
C LYS A 198 -13.92 13.87 -11.67
N ASN A 199 -14.89 13.20 -11.05
CA ASN A 199 -15.97 13.85 -10.32
C ASN A 199 -15.44 14.67 -9.14
N LEU A 200 -14.45 14.15 -8.40
CA LEU A 200 -13.81 14.86 -7.30
C LEU A 200 -13.05 16.09 -7.80
N SER A 201 -12.31 15.93 -8.90
CA SER A 201 -11.56 17.01 -9.54
C SER A 201 -12.47 18.17 -9.95
N GLU A 202 -13.64 17.87 -10.52
CA GLU A 202 -14.66 18.87 -10.86
C GLU A 202 -15.24 19.52 -9.60
N ARG A 203 -15.57 18.73 -8.56
CA ARG A 203 -16.16 19.22 -7.31
C ARG A 203 -15.22 20.11 -6.50
N LYS A 204 -13.91 19.83 -6.52
CA LYS A 204 -12.85 20.61 -5.85
C LYS A 204 -12.33 21.78 -6.71
N GLY A 205 -12.72 21.86 -7.98
CA GLY A 205 -12.28 22.92 -8.90
C GLY A 205 -10.79 22.85 -9.24
N ASN A 206 -10.16 21.68 -9.17
CA ASN A 206 -8.74 21.48 -9.42
C ASN A 206 -8.49 20.44 -10.53
N PRO A 207 -8.72 20.79 -11.82
CA PRO A 207 -8.61 19.86 -12.94
C PRO A 207 -7.19 19.45 -13.29
N LYS A 208 -6.17 20.14 -12.76
CA LYS A 208 -4.79 20.02 -13.22
C LYS A 208 -4.25 18.60 -13.15
N TRP A 209 -4.36 17.95 -11.99
CA TRP A 209 -3.77 16.63 -11.79
C TRP A 209 -4.52 15.55 -12.56
N PHE A 210 -5.86 15.62 -12.57
CA PHE A 210 -6.69 14.73 -13.37
C PHE A 210 -6.35 14.85 -14.86
N GLY A 211 -6.21 16.07 -15.37
CA GLY A 211 -5.87 16.34 -16.76
C GLY A 211 -4.49 15.81 -17.16
N ILE A 212 -3.46 16.01 -16.32
CA ILE A 212 -2.12 15.43 -16.55
C ILE A 212 -2.18 13.90 -16.62
N LEU A 213 -2.84 13.26 -15.66
CA LEU A 213 -2.95 11.79 -15.65
C LEU A 213 -3.80 11.28 -16.80
N GLN A 214 -4.84 12.00 -17.22
CA GLN A 214 -5.65 11.66 -18.38
C GLN A 214 -4.85 11.76 -19.69
N SER A 215 -4.00 12.78 -19.83
CA SER A 215 -3.04 12.91 -20.95
C SER A 215 -2.01 11.78 -20.93
N LEU A 216 -1.55 11.40 -19.74
CA LEU A 216 -0.58 10.31 -19.55
C LEU A 216 -1.17 8.96 -19.93
N ALA A 217 -2.41 8.70 -19.54
CA ALA A 217 -3.17 7.54 -19.96
C ALA A 217 -3.31 7.46 -21.48
N HIS A 218 -3.66 8.58 -22.12
CA HIS A 218 -3.76 8.64 -23.57
C HIS A 218 -2.43 8.31 -24.27
N CYS A 219 -1.31 8.83 -23.76
CA CYS A 219 0.01 8.50 -24.28
C CYS A 219 0.38 7.01 -24.15
N MET A 220 -0.25 6.29 -23.22
CA MET A 220 -0.01 4.88 -22.96
C MET A 220 -0.94 3.92 -23.73
N GLU A 221 -2.02 4.41 -24.35
CA GLU A 221 -2.94 3.60 -25.18
C GLU A 221 -2.23 2.67 -26.20
N PRO A 222 -1.17 3.10 -26.92
CA PRO A 222 -0.47 2.23 -27.87
C PRO A 222 0.20 0.99 -27.24
N TYR A 223 0.37 0.97 -25.92
CA TYR A 223 0.98 -0.13 -25.16
C TYR A 223 -0.05 -1.12 -24.62
N GLU A 224 -1.35 -0.84 -24.73
CA GLU A 224 -2.43 -1.77 -24.33
C GLU A 224 -2.35 -3.09 -25.09
N LYS A 225 -1.96 -3.06 -26.38
CA LYS A 225 -1.71 -4.28 -27.19
C LYS A 225 -0.60 -5.18 -26.64
N LYS A 226 0.25 -4.65 -25.74
CA LYS A 226 1.29 -5.40 -25.00
C LYS A 226 0.80 -5.83 -23.61
N GLY A 227 -0.47 -5.59 -23.29
CA GLY A 227 -1.07 -5.84 -21.98
C GLY A 227 -0.63 -4.86 -20.89
N ILE A 228 -0.15 -3.68 -21.27
CA ILE A 228 0.27 -2.62 -20.34
C ILE A 228 -0.86 -1.59 -20.25
N CYS A 229 -1.73 -1.77 -19.26
CA CYS A 229 -2.89 -0.92 -19.00
C CYS A 229 -2.77 -0.23 -17.64
N GLU A 230 -3.63 0.75 -17.38
CA GLU A 230 -3.78 1.38 -16.06
C GLU A 230 -4.06 0.31 -14.98
N ASN A 231 -3.41 0.44 -13.82
CA ASN A 231 -3.71 -0.32 -12.62
C ASN A 231 -4.38 0.58 -11.55
N VAL A 232 -4.86 -0.03 -10.47
CA VAL A 232 -5.60 0.68 -9.41
C VAL A 232 -4.86 1.92 -8.86
N ASP A 233 -3.54 1.86 -8.73
CA ASP A 233 -2.73 2.91 -8.11
C ASP A 233 -2.73 4.21 -8.92
N PHE A 234 -3.04 4.13 -10.23
CA PHE A 234 -2.97 5.26 -11.14
C PHE A 234 -3.95 6.39 -10.81
N TRP A 235 -5.17 6.04 -10.40
CA TRP A 235 -6.20 7.04 -10.10
C TRP A 235 -6.30 7.36 -8.60
N THR A 236 -5.86 6.43 -7.73
CA THR A 236 -5.84 6.60 -6.28
C THR A 236 -4.98 7.80 -5.84
N GLY A 237 -3.79 7.98 -6.42
CA GLY A 237 -2.91 9.10 -6.08
C GLY A 237 -3.57 10.47 -6.31
N ALA A 238 -4.32 10.63 -7.41
CA ALA A 238 -5.03 11.88 -7.69
C ALA A 238 -6.17 12.13 -6.70
N ILE A 239 -6.92 11.09 -6.33
CA ILE A 239 -7.98 11.19 -5.33
C ILE A 239 -7.41 11.69 -4.01
N TYR A 240 -6.34 11.07 -3.52
CA TYR A 240 -5.73 11.49 -2.27
C TYR A 240 -5.19 12.91 -2.31
N ASN A 241 -4.54 13.30 -3.41
CA ASN A 241 -4.04 14.65 -3.57
C ASN A 241 -5.17 15.70 -3.58
N LEU A 242 -6.29 15.41 -4.26
CA LEU A 242 -7.48 16.28 -4.29
C LEU A 242 -8.21 16.36 -2.93
N LEU A 243 -7.93 15.43 -2.02
CA LEU A 243 -8.40 15.42 -0.64
C LEU A 243 -7.38 16.01 0.35
N ASP A 244 -6.30 16.63 -0.15
CA ASP A 244 -5.22 17.20 0.64
C ASP A 244 -4.53 16.19 1.58
N ILE A 245 -4.58 14.90 1.23
CA ILE A 245 -3.89 13.84 1.96
C ILE A 245 -2.39 13.91 1.61
N PRO A 246 -1.46 13.86 2.60
CA PRO A 246 -0.03 13.87 2.33
C PRO A 246 0.42 12.70 1.44
N ASP A 247 1.17 12.99 0.38
CA ASP A 247 1.60 12.01 -0.61
C ASP A 247 2.33 10.81 0.04
N ASP A 248 3.13 11.05 1.09
CA ASP A 248 3.96 10.04 1.74
C ASP A 248 3.19 9.04 2.63
N ILE A 249 1.87 9.21 2.80
CA ILE A 249 1.00 8.23 3.45
C ILE A 249 0.17 7.40 2.48
N PHE A 250 0.28 7.59 1.17
CA PHE A 250 -0.56 6.86 0.20
C PHE A 250 -0.38 5.36 0.29
N VAL A 251 0.87 4.90 0.39
CA VAL A 251 1.18 3.47 0.56
C VAL A 251 0.71 2.97 1.93
N SER A 252 0.69 3.85 2.94
CA SER A 252 0.13 3.51 4.25
C SER A 252 -1.36 3.28 4.15
N ILE A 253 -2.12 4.10 3.41
CA ILE A 253 -3.57 3.90 3.19
C ILE A 253 -3.83 2.60 2.43
N PHE A 254 -3.01 2.26 1.42
CA PHE A 254 -3.07 0.94 0.79
C PHE A 254 -2.88 -0.15 1.85
N ALA A 255 -1.86 -0.06 2.72
CA ALA A 255 -1.66 -1.03 3.80
C ALA A 255 -2.90 -1.12 4.73
N LEU A 256 -3.51 0.01 5.10
CA LEU A 256 -4.75 0.04 5.90
C LEU A 256 -5.86 -0.76 5.23
N ALA A 257 -6.07 -0.53 3.94
CA ALA A 257 -7.06 -1.24 3.15
C ALA A 257 -6.76 -2.74 3.05
N ARG A 258 -5.48 -3.12 2.89
CA ARG A 258 -5.06 -4.50 2.60
C ARG A 258 -4.98 -5.42 3.82
N ILE A 259 -4.91 -4.88 5.04
CA ILE A 259 -4.85 -5.68 6.28
C ILE A 259 -5.96 -6.75 6.37
N PRO A 260 -7.25 -6.45 6.09
CA PRO A 260 -8.30 -7.47 6.01
C PRO A 260 -7.97 -8.62 5.04
N GLY A 261 -7.47 -8.33 3.85
CA GLY A 261 -7.05 -9.34 2.88
C GLY A 261 -5.88 -10.19 3.38
N TRP A 262 -4.85 -9.57 3.97
CA TRP A 262 -3.77 -10.32 4.61
C TRP A 262 -4.27 -11.21 5.74
N THR A 263 -5.18 -10.71 6.57
CA THR A 263 -5.80 -11.48 7.66
C THR A 263 -6.50 -12.72 7.12
N ALA A 264 -7.30 -12.57 6.06
CA ALA A 264 -7.98 -13.69 5.41
C ALA A 264 -6.98 -14.72 4.85
N GLN A 265 -5.93 -14.26 4.16
CA GLN A 265 -4.89 -15.11 3.58
C GLN A 265 -4.10 -15.89 4.65
N ILE A 266 -3.81 -15.24 5.79
CA ILE A 266 -3.16 -15.85 6.95
C ILE A 266 -4.07 -16.90 7.59
N ALA A 267 -5.33 -16.56 7.85
CA ALA A 267 -6.27 -17.47 8.51
C ALA A 267 -6.60 -18.69 7.63
N GLU A 268 -6.67 -18.51 6.31
CA GLU A 268 -6.79 -19.60 5.34
C GLU A 268 -5.54 -20.50 5.34
N GLN A 269 -4.33 -19.90 5.40
CA GLN A 269 -3.08 -20.66 5.52
C GLN A 269 -3.07 -21.52 6.80
N PHE A 270 -3.47 -20.98 7.96
CA PHE A 270 -3.52 -21.74 9.21
C PHE A 270 -4.54 -22.89 9.16
N SER A 271 -5.68 -22.70 8.50
CA SER A 271 -6.74 -23.71 8.41
C SER A 271 -6.33 -24.99 7.69
N ASN A 272 -5.39 -24.88 6.74
CA ASN A 272 -4.87 -26.01 5.96
C ASN A 272 -3.35 -25.89 5.83
N ASN A 273 -2.65 -25.79 6.97
CA ASN A 273 -1.26 -25.36 6.95
C ASN A 273 -0.31 -26.39 6.32
N ILE A 274 0.43 -25.94 5.30
CA ILE A 274 1.58 -26.62 4.71
C ILE A 274 2.71 -25.61 4.62
N LEU A 275 3.90 -25.98 5.11
CA LEU A 275 5.09 -25.15 5.07
C LEU A 275 5.44 -24.77 3.62
N ILE A 276 5.52 -23.48 3.33
CA ILE A 276 5.95 -22.97 2.03
C ILE A 276 7.49 -22.96 2.00
N ARG A 277 8.07 -23.99 1.35
CA ARG A 277 9.52 -24.17 1.25
C ARG A 277 9.94 -24.51 -0.19
N PRO A 278 10.11 -23.51 -1.07
CA PRO A 278 10.52 -23.74 -2.44
C PRO A 278 11.98 -24.24 -2.52
N LEU A 279 12.31 -24.89 -3.64
CA LEU A 279 13.69 -25.26 -3.99
C LEU A 279 14.27 -24.27 -5.00
N LEU A 280 15.59 -24.18 -5.03
CA LEU A 280 16.34 -23.43 -6.03
C LEU A 280 17.19 -24.39 -6.87
N ALA A 281 17.40 -24.05 -8.14
CA ALA A 281 18.39 -24.72 -8.99
C ALA A 281 19.77 -24.11 -8.73
N TYR A 282 20.69 -24.88 -8.13
CA TYR A 282 22.07 -24.45 -7.93
C TYR A 282 22.83 -24.46 -9.26
N VAL A 283 23.49 -23.35 -9.61
CA VAL A 283 24.25 -23.17 -10.87
C VAL A 283 25.73 -22.81 -10.64
N GLY A 284 26.21 -22.94 -9.40
CA GLY A 284 27.61 -22.70 -9.06
C GLY A 284 28.48 -23.94 -9.27
N GLU A 285 29.78 -23.76 -9.09
CA GLU A 285 30.73 -24.87 -9.05
C GLU A 285 30.54 -25.69 -7.77
N LEU A 286 30.58 -27.01 -7.91
CA LEU A 286 30.51 -27.96 -6.80
C LEU A 286 31.92 -28.42 -6.41
N ASP A 287 32.06 -28.85 -5.16
CA ASP A 287 33.27 -29.50 -4.65
C ASP A 287 34.55 -28.67 -4.75
N ASN A 288 34.41 -27.34 -4.65
CA ASN A 288 35.56 -26.44 -4.61
C ASN A 288 36.44 -26.72 -3.38
N PRO A 289 37.74 -27.01 -3.57
CA PRO A 289 38.63 -27.30 -2.45
C PRO A 289 38.79 -26.05 -1.58
N TYR A 290 38.78 -26.24 -0.26
CA TYR A 290 39.02 -25.16 0.67
C TYR A 290 40.46 -24.63 0.51
N ILE A 291 40.61 -23.34 0.26
CA ILE A 291 41.90 -22.64 0.23
C ILE A 291 42.05 -21.86 1.54
N LYS A 292 43.13 -22.13 2.28
CA LYS A 292 43.47 -21.38 3.51
C LYS A 292 43.65 -19.91 3.19
N ILE A 293 43.39 -19.03 4.16
CA ILE A 293 43.38 -17.59 3.91
C ILE A 293 44.73 -17.07 3.42
N GLU A 294 45.83 -17.63 3.93
CA GLU A 294 47.22 -17.34 3.52
C GLU A 294 47.55 -17.78 2.09
N ASP A 295 46.78 -18.71 1.53
CA ASP A 295 46.99 -19.30 0.20
C ASP A 295 46.04 -18.71 -0.87
N ARG A 296 45.18 -17.74 -0.49
CA ARG A 296 44.30 -17.03 -1.44
C ARG A 296 45.08 -15.91 -2.12
N LYS A 297 44.91 -15.79 -3.45
CA LYS A 297 45.52 -14.71 -4.26
C LYS A 297 44.84 -13.37 -4.05
#